data_AF-A0A2D8AXC1-F1
#
_entry.id   AF-A0A2D8AXC1-F1
#
_cell.length_a   1.000
_cell.length_b   1.000
_cell.length_c   1.000
_cell.angle_alpha   90.00
_cell.angle_beta   90.00
_cell.angle_gamma   90.00
#
_symmetry.space_group_name_H-M   'P 1'
#
loop_
_entity.id
_entity.type
_entity.pdbx_description
1 polymer ?
#
loop_
_entity_poly.entity_id
_entity_poly.type
_entity_poly.pdbx_seq_one_letter_code
_entity_poly.pdbx_strand_id
1 'polypeptide(L)'
;MRAEGQAHIDRIEAALALVRRSLDWERALRELDELNARVEDPTLWDDPKQAQAIMREQKRLESAIGTVNTISSEMADAIEFIEMGEAEGDDDIVTEGLTSLERLAARADADKVQALLSGEADANDAYLEVHAGAGGTESQDWAEMLMRMYVRWAEKRGFKVDTVEYQAGEQAGIKSVTLQIKGENAYGYAKTESGVHRLVRISPYDSSARRHTSFSSVWVYPVIDDDIEIEINESDLKIDTYRASGAGGQHVNTTDSAVRITHQPTGIVVASQNDRSQHKNRATAMSMLKARLFEREMAEREAVASGEYAEKTEISWGHQIRSYVLQPYQLVKDLRTGETSTAPGDVLDGAIDPFISAALAQRVTGESVDVEDVE
;
A
#
# COMPACT_ATOMS: atom_id res chain seq x y z
N MET A 1 17.07 25.76 -28.41
CA MET A 1 16.61 24.52 -27.77
C MET A 1 15.78 23.69 -28.74
N ARG A 2 16.18 22.45 -29.01
CA ARG A 2 15.40 21.48 -29.80
C ARG A 2 14.09 21.13 -29.05
N ALA A 3 13.00 20.85 -29.79
CA ALA A 3 11.68 20.57 -29.22
C ALA A 3 11.66 19.40 -28.23
N GLU A 4 12.56 18.43 -28.41
CA GLU A 4 12.75 17.28 -27.52
C GLU A 4 13.27 17.71 -26.14
N GLY A 5 14.21 18.66 -26.08
CA GLY A 5 14.75 19.18 -24.82
C GLY A 5 13.68 19.90 -24.00
N GLN A 6 12.86 20.72 -24.65
CA GLN A 6 11.75 21.41 -23.98
C GLN A 6 10.74 20.42 -23.39
N ALA A 7 10.40 19.34 -24.12
CA ALA A 7 9.47 18.32 -23.62
C ALA A 7 10.00 17.61 -22.36
N HIS A 8 11.31 17.36 -22.27
CA HIS A 8 11.91 16.78 -21.06
C HIS A 8 11.90 17.77 -19.88
N ILE A 9 12.17 19.05 -20.13
CA ILE A 9 12.12 20.10 -19.10
C ILE A 9 10.70 20.25 -18.57
N ASP A 10 9.70 20.38 -19.44
CA ASP A 10 8.30 20.50 -19.05
C ASP A 10 7.85 19.30 -18.20
N ARG A 11 8.34 18.10 -18.54
CA ARG A 11 8.08 16.87 -17.77
C ARG A 11 8.74 16.90 -16.38
N ILE A 12 9.98 17.36 -16.28
CA ILE A 12 10.69 17.51 -14.99
C ILE A 12 10.00 18.58 -14.12
N GLU A 13 9.66 19.72 -14.70
CA GLU A 13 8.96 20.80 -13.98
C GLU A 13 7.60 20.35 -13.46
N ALA A 14 6.81 19.64 -14.28
CA ALA A 14 5.54 19.07 -13.86
C ALA A 14 5.72 18.06 -12.72
N ALA A 15 6.76 17.22 -12.78
CA ALA A 15 7.08 16.28 -11.71
C ALA A 15 7.43 17.00 -10.40
N LEU A 16 8.32 18.00 -10.45
CA LEU A 16 8.74 18.79 -9.29
C LEU A 16 7.57 19.59 -8.70
N ALA A 17 6.71 20.17 -9.53
CA ALA A 17 5.53 20.90 -9.08
C ALA A 17 4.58 20.00 -8.29
N LEU A 18 4.38 18.76 -8.75
CA LEU A 18 3.53 17.78 -8.09
C LEU A 18 4.12 17.32 -6.75
N VAL A 19 5.45 17.12 -6.69
CA VAL A 19 6.16 16.82 -5.44
C VAL A 19 6.03 17.97 -4.44
N ARG A 20 6.29 19.20 -4.88
CA ARG A 20 6.13 20.40 -4.03
C ARG A 20 4.72 20.54 -3.49
N ARG A 21 3.70 20.21 -4.29
CA ARG A 21 2.30 20.19 -3.84
C ARG A 21 2.05 19.08 -2.83
N SER A 22 2.57 17.87 -3.06
CA SER A 22 2.42 16.73 -2.14
C SER A 22 3.04 16.97 -0.76
N LEU A 23 4.18 17.67 -0.74
CA LEU A 23 4.91 18.00 0.48
C LEU A 23 4.34 19.21 1.22
N ASP A 24 3.39 19.94 0.62
CA ASP A 24 3.00 21.29 1.09
C ASP A 24 4.25 22.15 1.32
N TRP A 25 4.99 22.41 0.24
CA TRP A 25 6.38 22.90 0.26
C TRP A 25 6.68 24.01 1.28
N GLU A 26 5.81 25.04 1.38
CA GLU A 26 6.00 26.13 2.34
C GLU A 26 5.87 25.69 3.79
N ARG A 27 5.00 24.71 4.05
CA ARG A 27 4.85 24.10 5.36
C ARG A 27 6.04 23.19 5.66
N ALA A 28 6.45 22.34 4.72
CA ALA A 28 7.60 21.46 4.89
C ALA A 28 8.90 22.22 5.18
N LEU A 29 9.14 23.35 4.51
CA LEU A 29 10.31 24.21 4.79
C LEU A 29 10.26 24.78 6.22
N ARG A 30 9.10 25.27 6.66
CA ARG A 30 8.92 25.79 8.02
C ARG A 30 9.08 24.68 9.07
N GLU A 31 8.50 23.51 8.84
CA GLU A 31 8.64 22.37 9.73
C GLU A 31 10.09 21.90 9.81
N LEU A 32 10.84 21.88 8.70
CA LEU A 32 12.26 21.56 8.70
C LEU A 32 13.07 22.58 9.51
N ASP A 33 12.79 23.88 9.37
CA ASP A 33 13.44 24.93 10.16
C ASP A 33 13.13 24.80 11.66
N GLU A 34 11.89 24.49 12.02
CA GLU A 34 11.49 24.24 13.41
C GLU A 34 12.17 22.98 13.99
N LEU A 35 12.28 21.91 13.20
CA LEU A 35 12.96 20.68 13.59
C LEU A 35 14.47 20.90 13.75
N ASN A 36 15.10 21.66 12.85
CA ASN A 36 16.51 22.06 12.96
C ASN A 36 16.75 22.84 14.26
N ALA A 37 15.88 23.81 14.58
CA ALA A 37 15.99 24.58 15.82
C ALA A 37 15.79 23.70 17.08
N ARG A 38 14.91 22.69 17.02
CA ARG A 38 14.72 21.73 18.13
C ARG A 38 15.90 20.79 18.32
N VAL A 39 16.58 20.40 17.25
CA VAL A 39 17.79 19.55 17.32
C VAL A 39 18.97 20.31 17.92
N GLU A 40 19.02 21.62 17.76
CA GLU A 40 20.00 22.48 18.41
C GLU A 40 19.74 22.68 19.92
N ASP A 41 18.54 22.36 20.43
CA ASP A 41 18.21 22.47 21.85
C ASP A 41 18.87 21.35 22.67
N PRO A 42 19.73 21.67 23.66
CA PRO A 42 20.36 20.68 24.53
C PRO A 42 19.38 19.80 25.32
N THR A 43 18.15 20.27 25.56
CA THR A 43 17.13 19.55 26.35
C THR A 43 16.47 18.41 25.58
N LEU A 44 16.62 18.35 24.25
CA LEU A 44 16.05 17.27 23.44
C LEU A 44 16.63 15.90 23.81
N TRP A 45 17.88 15.87 24.28
CA TRP A 45 18.60 14.65 24.65
C TRP A 45 18.14 14.06 25.99
N ASP A 46 17.25 14.74 26.72
CA ASP A 46 16.68 14.25 27.98
C ASP A 46 15.64 13.13 27.75
N ASP A 47 14.99 13.07 26.58
CA ASP A 47 14.09 11.98 26.16
C ASP A 47 14.59 11.31 24.87
N PRO A 48 15.25 10.14 24.97
CA PRO A 48 15.76 9.41 23.82
C PRO A 48 14.70 9.01 22.79
N LYS A 49 13.44 8.77 23.22
CA LYS A 49 12.35 8.41 22.29
C LYS A 49 11.92 9.62 21.47
N GLN A 50 11.80 10.78 22.11
CA GLN A 50 11.43 12.02 21.43
C GLN A 50 12.55 12.48 20.48
N ALA A 51 13.80 12.40 20.90
CA ALA A 51 14.95 12.71 20.05
C ALA A 51 14.98 11.83 18.80
N GLN A 52 14.76 10.53 18.93
CA GLN A 52 14.75 9.61 17.79
C GLN A 52 13.59 9.89 16.81
N ALA A 53 12.42 10.26 17.30
CA ALA A 53 11.28 10.64 16.47
C ALA A 53 11.56 11.93 15.68
N ILE A 54 12.08 12.96 16.35
CA ILE A 54 12.41 14.26 15.73
C ILE A 54 13.52 14.09 14.68
N MET A 55 14.60 13.37 14.99
CA MET A 55 15.68 13.12 14.04
C MET A 55 15.21 12.32 12.81
N ARG A 56 14.29 11.36 13.00
CA ARG A 56 13.73 10.58 11.89
C ARG A 56 12.93 11.49 10.95
N GLU A 57 12.10 12.35 11.52
CA GLU A 57 11.26 13.27 10.75
C GLU A 57 12.06 14.36 10.05
N GLN A 58 13.04 14.94 10.74
CA GLN A 58 13.99 15.89 10.15
C GLN A 58 14.70 15.27 8.95
N LYS A 59 15.27 14.06 9.11
CA LYS A 59 15.97 13.37 8.03
C LYS A 59 15.05 13.05 6.84
N ARG A 60 13.79 12.73 7.11
CA ARG A 60 12.77 12.49 6.07
C ARG A 60 12.52 13.74 5.24
N LEU A 61 12.27 14.87 5.90
CA LEU A 61 12.01 16.15 5.23
C LEU A 61 13.26 16.69 4.53
N GLU A 62 14.43 16.62 5.17
CA GLU A 62 15.71 17.04 4.59
C GLU A 62 16.04 16.24 3.32
N SER A 63 15.85 14.91 3.36
CA SER A 63 16.05 14.08 2.17
C SER A 63 15.08 14.42 1.04
N ALA A 64 13.80 14.62 1.35
CA ALA A 64 12.78 14.94 0.34
C ALA A 64 13.02 16.31 -0.32
N ILE A 65 13.30 17.34 0.49
CA ILE A 65 13.62 18.70 0.04
C ILE A 65 14.95 18.71 -0.74
N GLY A 66 15.95 17.98 -0.23
CA GLY A 66 17.25 17.82 -0.88
C GLY A 66 17.13 17.26 -2.29
N THR A 67 16.36 16.18 -2.47
CA THR A 67 16.11 15.58 -3.78
C THR A 67 15.50 16.56 -4.77
N VAL A 68 14.47 17.33 -4.36
CA VAL A 68 13.83 18.35 -5.22
C VAL A 68 14.83 19.43 -5.64
N ASN A 69 15.67 19.89 -4.71
CA ASN A 69 16.69 20.92 -5.00
C ASN A 69 17.79 20.38 -5.92
N THR A 70 18.25 19.15 -5.70
CA THR A 70 19.25 18.50 -6.55
C THR A 70 18.75 18.33 -7.98
N ILE A 71 17.53 17.82 -8.18
CA ILE A 71 16.94 17.68 -9.53
C ILE A 71 16.79 19.05 -10.19
N SER A 72 16.36 20.07 -9.43
CA SER A 72 16.22 21.44 -9.96
C SER A 72 17.57 22.02 -10.43
N SER A 73 18.64 21.77 -9.67
CA SER A 73 20.00 22.20 -10.03
C SER A 73 20.53 21.43 -11.23
N GLU A 74 20.42 20.10 -11.24
CA GLU A 74 20.85 19.26 -12.36
C GLU A 74 20.11 19.62 -13.66
N MET A 75 18.84 20.01 -13.57
CA MET A 75 18.06 20.49 -14.72
C MET A 75 18.61 21.82 -15.25
N ALA A 76 18.92 22.77 -14.36
CA ALA A 76 19.50 24.06 -14.75
C ALA A 76 20.87 23.89 -15.40
N ASP A 77 21.73 23.04 -14.83
CA ASP A 77 23.06 22.73 -15.37
C ASP A 77 22.96 22.08 -16.76
N ALA A 78 22.00 21.15 -16.95
CA ALA A 78 21.77 20.50 -18.24
C ALA A 78 21.23 21.47 -19.31
N ILE A 79 20.39 22.44 -18.91
CA ILE A 79 19.92 23.50 -19.80
C ILE A 79 21.09 24.37 -20.25
N GLU A 80 21.92 24.84 -19.32
CA GLU A 80 23.10 25.67 -19.63
C GLU A 80 24.06 24.92 -20.56
N PHE A 81 24.28 23.62 -20.32
CA PHE A 81 25.14 22.79 -21.16
C PHE A 81 24.62 22.68 -22.61
N ILE A 82 23.30 22.54 -22.81
CA ILE A 82 22.70 22.54 -24.15
C ILE A 82 22.81 23.90 -24.81
N GLU A 83 22.55 24.99 -24.08
CA GLU A 83 22.67 26.36 -24.60
C GLU A 83 24.09 26.69 -25.04
N MET A 84 25.10 26.22 -24.30
CA MET A 84 26.51 26.33 -24.70
C MET A 84 26.79 25.56 -25.99
N GLY A 85 26.34 24.31 -26.10
CA GLY A 85 26.50 23.50 -27.31
C GLY A 85 25.84 24.13 -28.55
N GLU A 86 24.64 24.72 -28.38
CA GLU A 86 23.95 25.45 -29.43
C GLU A 86 24.69 26.74 -29.84
N ALA A 87 25.30 27.45 -28.89
CA ALA A 87 26.08 28.67 -29.14
C ALA A 87 27.40 28.38 -29.88
N GLU A 88 28.05 27.26 -29.58
CA GLU A 88 29.29 26.82 -30.22
C GLU A 88 29.06 26.06 -31.54
N GLY A 89 27.82 25.60 -31.79
CA GLY A 89 27.46 24.83 -32.98
C GLY A 89 27.95 23.38 -32.92
N ASP A 90 28.14 22.84 -31.72
CA ASP A 90 28.58 21.46 -31.49
C ASP A 90 27.37 20.55 -31.21
N ASP A 91 26.95 19.82 -32.25
CA ASP A 91 25.81 18.91 -32.18
C ASP A 91 26.04 17.69 -31.26
N ASP A 92 27.30 17.32 -30.99
CA ASP A 92 27.62 16.20 -30.11
C ASP A 92 27.35 16.60 -28.65
N ILE A 93 27.75 17.82 -28.25
CA ILE A 93 27.45 18.40 -26.93
C ILE A 93 25.94 18.51 -26.70
N VAL A 94 25.20 18.98 -27.71
CA VAL A 94 23.73 19.09 -27.62
C VAL A 94 23.09 17.71 -27.43
N THR A 95 23.58 16.68 -28.12
CA THR A 95 23.04 15.32 -28.02
C THR A 95 23.34 14.68 -26.65
N GLU A 96 24.52 14.93 -26.09
CA GLU A 96 24.87 14.49 -24.73
C GLU A 96 24.00 15.19 -23.67
N GLY A 97 23.78 16.49 -23.82
CA GLY A 97 22.87 17.26 -22.95
C GLY A 97 21.44 16.73 -22.98
N LEU A 98 20.90 16.42 -24.17
CA LEU A 98 19.57 15.82 -24.31
C LEU A 98 19.47 14.45 -23.64
N THR A 99 20.49 13.60 -23.78
CA THR A 99 20.54 12.28 -23.12
C THR A 99 20.57 12.43 -21.59
N SER A 100 21.28 13.44 -21.09
CA SER A 100 21.29 13.76 -19.66
C SER A 100 19.91 14.20 -19.17
N LEU A 101 19.22 15.07 -19.91
CA LEU A 101 17.85 15.49 -19.61
C LEU A 101 16.85 14.32 -19.64
N GLU A 102 16.97 13.41 -20.60
CA GLU A 102 16.11 12.22 -20.68
C GLU A 102 16.26 11.35 -19.42
N ARG A 103 17.50 11.09 -19.01
CA ARG A 103 17.80 10.35 -17.78
C ARG A 103 17.30 11.09 -16.53
N LEU A 104 17.46 12.42 -16.50
CA LEU A 104 16.98 13.24 -15.40
C LEU A 104 15.44 13.22 -15.32
N ALA A 105 14.74 13.27 -16.45
CA ALA A 105 13.29 13.14 -16.52
C ALA A 105 12.81 11.79 -15.98
N ALA A 106 13.47 10.68 -16.36
CA ALA A 106 13.15 9.35 -15.84
C ALA A 106 13.37 9.26 -14.31
N ARG A 107 14.46 9.85 -13.80
CA ARG A 107 14.74 9.92 -12.36
C ARG A 107 13.71 10.80 -11.63
N ALA A 108 13.38 11.96 -12.17
CA ALA A 108 12.39 12.88 -11.59
C ALA A 108 11.02 12.22 -11.49
N ASP A 109 10.63 11.39 -12.45
CA ASP A 109 9.39 10.62 -12.38
C ASP A 109 9.41 9.56 -11.28
N ALA A 110 10.53 8.85 -11.09
CA ALA A 110 10.67 7.87 -10.02
C ALA A 110 10.61 8.55 -8.64
N ASP A 111 11.38 9.63 -8.45
CA ASP A 111 11.43 10.39 -7.20
C ASP A 111 10.08 11.05 -6.90
N LYS A 112 9.37 11.50 -7.95
CA LYS A 112 7.99 11.97 -7.83
C LYS A 112 7.10 10.92 -7.21
N VAL A 113 7.12 9.69 -7.73
CA VAL A 113 6.26 8.62 -7.19
C VAL A 113 6.60 8.34 -5.74
N GLN A 114 7.89 8.28 -5.38
CA GLN A 114 8.31 8.06 -4.00
C GLN A 114 7.82 9.16 -3.05
N ALA A 115 7.85 10.43 -3.47
CA ALA A 115 7.32 11.53 -2.66
C ALA A 115 5.80 11.46 -2.45
N LEU A 116 5.06 10.83 -3.37
CA LEU A 116 3.61 10.62 -3.23
C LEU A 116 3.26 9.50 -2.23
N LEU A 117 4.24 8.68 -1.83
CA LEU A 117 4.07 7.60 -0.85
C LEU A 117 4.20 8.14 0.59
N SER A 118 3.22 8.96 0.98
CA SER A 118 3.20 9.67 2.28
C SER A 118 2.23 9.07 3.30
N GLY A 119 1.53 7.99 2.97
CA GLY A 119 0.60 7.30 3.87
C GLY A 119 1.32 6.57 5.01
N GLU A 120 0.69 6.49 6.17
CA GLU A 120 1.25 5.85 7.37
C GLU A 120 1.62 4.37 7.14
N ALA A 121 0.83 3.67 6.33
CA ALA A 121 1.05 2.27 5.95
C ALA A 121 1.80 2.10 4.62
N ASP A 122 2.14 3.19 3.91
CA ASP A 122 2.75 3.09 2.57
C ASP A 122 4.09 2.36 2.60
N ALA A 123 4.85 2.50 3.68
CA ALA A 123 6.14 1.87 3.90
C ALA A 123 6.06 0.36 4.18
N ASN A 124 4.87 -0.16 4.51
CA ASN A 124 4.69 -1.54 4.92
C ASN A 124 4.74 -2.49 3.72
N ASP A 125 4.98 -3.76 4.04
CA ASP A 125 4.75 -4.87 3.13
C ASP A 125 3.27 -4.90 2.71
N ALA A 126 2.96 -5.56 1.60
CA ALA A 126 1.60 -5.63 1.07
C ALA A 126 1.11 -7.07 0.96
N TYR A 127 -0.16 -7.30 1.29
CA TYR A 127 -0.90 -8.45 0.81
C TYR A 127 -1.67 -8.08 -0.45
N LEU A 128 -1.57 -8.92 -1.47
CA LEU A 128 -2.30 -8.79 -2.72
C LEU A 128 -3.14 -10.05 -2.93
N GLU A 129 -4.46 -9.87 -2.93
CA GLU A 129 -5.45 -10.90 -3.17
C GLU A 129 -6.03 -10.76 -4.56
N VAL A 130 -6.02 -11.84 -5.34
CA VAL A 130 -6.71 -11.90 -6.63
C VAL A 130 -7.85 -12.89 -6.51
N HIS A 131 -9.05 -12.49 -6.89
CA HIS A 131 -10.21 -13.37 -6.99
C HIS A 131 -10.76 -13.38 -8.42
N ALA A 132 -11.04 -14.58 -8.91
CA ALA A 132 -11.75 -14.76 -10.17
C ALA A 132 -13.22 -14.32 -10.01
N GLY A 133 -13.70 -13.50 -10.95
CA GLY A 133 -15.10 -13.07 -10.99
C GLY A 133 -16.03 -14.10 -11.62
N ALA A 134 -17.25 -13.65 -11.92
CA ALA A 134 -18.26 -14.46 -12.58
C ALA A 134 -17.92 -14.64 -14.08
N GLY A 135 -17.33 -15.79 -14.43
CA GLY A 135 -17.07 -16.16 -15.82
C GLY A 135 -16.45 -17.54 -16.03
N GLY A 136 -16.56 -18.43 -15.03
CA GLY A 136 -16.08 -19.81 -15.11
C GLY A 136 -14.58 -19.91 -15.37
N THR A 137 -14.18 -20.85 -16.24
CA THR A 137 -12.77 -21.13 -16.57
C THR A 137 -12.04 -19.92 -17.17
N GLU A 138 -12.72 -19.05 -17.92
CA GLU A 138 -12.09 -17.88 -18.55
C GLU A 138 -11.71 -16.81 -17.52
N SER A 139 -12.55 -16.59 -16.50
CA SER A 139 -12.20 -15.67 -15.40
C SER A 139 -11.14 -16.26 -14.47
N GLN A 140 -11.10 -17.59 -14.31
CA GLN A 140 -10.03 -18.25 -13.58
C GLN A 140 -8.67 -18.11 -14.27
N ASP A 141 -8.61 -18.29 -15.60
CA ASP A 141 -7.38 -18.06 -16.37
C ASP A 141 -6.96 -16.58 -16.33
N TRP A 142 -7.93 -15.66 -16.38
CA TRP A 142 -7.63 -14.24 -16.22
C TRP A 142 -7.02 -13.90 -14.85
N ALA A 143 -7.56 -14.47 -13.77
CA ALA A 143 -6.98 -14.31 -12.44
C ALA A 143 -5.53 -14.83 -12.38
N GLU A 144 -5.22 -15.93 -13.07
CA GLU A 144 -3.85 -16.47 -13.15
C GLU A 144 -2.91 -15.53 -13.92
N MET A 145 -3.38 -14.96 -15.02
CA MET A 145 -2.62 -13.96 -15.78
C MET A 145 -2.30 -12.73 -14.94
N LEU A 146 -3.27 -12.24 -14.14
CA LEU A 146 -3.05 -11.12 -13.21
C LEU A 146 -2.04 -11.47 -12.12
N MET A 147 -2.17 -12.65 -11.51
CA MET A 147 -1.18 -13.15 -10.54
C MET A 147 0.22 -13.11 -11.13
N ARG A 148 0.41 -13.66 -12.34
CA ARG A 148 1.72 -13.68 -13.02
C ARG A 148 2.22 -12.27 -13.34
N MET A 149 1.34 -11.35 -13.73
CA MET A 149 1.67 -9.95 -13.96
C MET A 149 2.23 -9.29 -12.69
N TYR A 150 1.56 -9.44 -11.55
CA TYR A 150 2.01 -8.86 -10.28
C TYR A 150 3.29 -9.52 -9.73
N VAL A 151 3.45 -10.83 -9.89
CA VAL A 151 4.70 -11.52 -9.52
C VAL A 151 5.87 -10.95 -10.33
N ARG A 152 5.73 -10.80 -11.65
CA ARG A 152 6.77 -10.23 -12.52
C ARG A 152 7.08 -8.77 -12.21
N TRP A 153 6.04 -7.99 -11.90
CA TRP A 153 6.18 -6.61 -11.48
C TRP A 153 7.00 -6.51 -10.18
N ALA A 154 6.64 -7.32 -9.17
CA ALA A 154 7.34 -7.36 -7.90
C ALA A 154 8.80 -7.79 -8.06
N GLU A 155 9.08 -8.83 -8.85
CA GLU A 155 10.44 -9.28 -9.16
C GLU A 155 11.28 -8.21 -9.86
N LYS A 156 10.69 -7.48 -10.83
CA LYS A 156 11.37 -6.37 -11.54
C LYS A 156 11.76 -5.22 -10.61
N ARG A 157 10.96 -4.97 -9.57
CA ARG A 157 11.24 -3.97 -8.52
C ARG A 157 12.16 -4.49 -7.41
N GLY A 158 12.56 -5.76 -7.45
CA GLY A 158 13.39 -6.38 -6.43
C GLY A 158 12.64 -6.73 -5.14
N PHE A 159 11.31 -6.75 -5.16
CA PHE A 159 10.50 -7.21 -4.04
C PHE A 159 10.52 -8.73 -3.93
N LYS A 160 10.40 -9.23 -2.69
CA LYS A 160 10.27 -10.66 -2.44
C LYS A 160 8.79 -11.02 -2.41
N VAL A 161 8.38 -12.01 -3.21
CA VAL A 161 7.00 -12.49 -3.25
C VAL A 161 6.91 -13.86 -2.57
N ASP A 162 6.11 -13.95 -1.52
CA ASP A 162 5.75 -15.20 -0.85
C ASP A 162 4.26 -15.50 -1.13
N THR A 163 3.92 -16.73 -1.53
CA THR A 163 2.50 -17.13 -1.71
C THR A 163 1.96 -17.65 -0.38
N VAL A 164 0.91 -17.00 0.13
CA VAL A 164 0.27 -17.34 1.42
C VAL A 164 -0.81 -18.38 1.21
N GLU A 165 -1.73 -18.11 0.29
CA GLU A 165 -2.85 -18.97 -0.05
C GLU A 165 -2.95 -19.10 -1.57
N TYR A 166 -3.24 -20.31 -2.05
CA TYR A 166 -3.41 -20.58 -3.47
C TYR A 166 -4.55 -21.59 -3.66
N GLN A 167 -5.60 -21.17 -4.37
CA GLN A 167 -6.72 -22.02 -4.75
C GLN A 167 -6.79 -22.15 -6.27
N ALA A 168 -6.48 -23.34 -6.77
CA ALA A 168 -6.53 -23.64 -8.20
C ALA A 168 -7.97 -23.65 -8.76
N GLY A 169 -8.09 -23.29 -10.04
CA GLY A 169 -9.30 -23.47 -10.83
C GLY A 169 -9.63 -24.96 -11.05
N GLU A 170 -10.87 -25.25 -11.43
CA GLU A 170 -11.31 -26.64 -11.66
C GLU A 170 -10.74 -27.22 -12.97
N GLN A 171 -10.51 -26.36 -13.96
CA GLN A 171 -10.11 -26.79 -15.30
C GLN A 171 -8.84 -26.07 -15.79
N ALA A 172 -8.74 -24.77 -15.55
CA ALA A 172 -7.57 -23.94 -15.80
C ALA A 172 -7.63 -22.71 -14.88
N GLY A 173 -6.51 -22.02 -14.69
CA GLY A 173 -6.49 -20.80 -13.91
C GLY A 173 -6.50 -21.00 -12.39
N ILE A 174 -6.84 -19.92 -11.69
CA ILE A 174 -6.97 -19.87 -10.24
C ILE A 174 -8.34 -19.32 -9.84
N LYS A 175 -8.88 -19.79 -8.71
CA LYS A 175 -10.08 -19.19 -8.09
C LYS A 175 -9.71 -18.01 -7.21
N SER A 176 -8.71 -18.19 -6.35
CA SER A 176 -8.15 -17.14 -5.52
C SER A 176 -6.67 -17.38 -5.23
N VAL A 177 -5.92 -16.30 -5.03
CA VAL A 177 -4.53 -16.35 -4.55
C VAL A 177 -4.29 -15.14 -3.65
N THR A 178 -3.54 -15.36 -2.57
CA THR A 178 -3.05 -14.31 -1.67
C THR A 178 -1.53 -14.31 -1.72
N LEU A 179 -0.95 -13.22 -2.22
CA LEU A 179 0.48 -12.98 -2.30
C LEU A 179 0.90 -12.02 -1.19
N GLN A 180 2.01 -12.30 -0.54
CA GLN A 180 2.70 -11.37 0.34
C GLN A 180 3.89 -10.78 -0.41
N ILE A 181 3.87 -9.47 -0.63
CA ILE A 181 4.93 -8.72 -1.31
C ILE A 181 5.72 -7.98 -0.24
N LYS A 182 6.97 -8.40 -0.05
CA LYS A 182 7.90 -7.84 0.93
C LYS A 182 8.87 -6.89 0.26
N GLY A 183 8.94 -5.66 0.75
CA GLY A 183 9.80 -4.66 0.17
C GLY A 183 9.47 -3.24 0.63
N GLU A 184 10.45 -2.36 0.47
CA GLU A 184 10.27 -0.95 0.84
C GLU A 184 9.17 -0.31 -0.01
N ASN A 185 8.19 0.28 0.69
CA ASN A 185 7.03 0.92 0.11
C ASN A 185 6.13 0.00 -0.75
N ALA A 186 6.17 -1.31 -0.54
CA ALA A 186 5.42 -2.28 -1.35
C ALA A 186 3.91 -1.97 -1.36
N TYR A 187 3.33 -1.66 -0.20
CA TYR A 187 1.92 -1.25 -0.11
C TYR A 187 1.67 0.08 -0.82
N GLY A 188 2.54 1.07 -0.62
CA GLY A 188 2.42 2.38 -1.26
C GLY A 188 2.29 2.30 -2.79
N TYR A 189 3.04 1.41 -3.44
CA TYR A 189 2.92 1.19 -4.88
C TYR A 189 1.69 0.37 -5.26
N ALA A 190 1.36 -0.67 -4.50
CA ALA A 190 0.28 -1.60 -4.86
C ALA A 190 -1.12 -1.09 -4.47
N LYS A 191 -1.26 -0.12 -3.57
CA LYS A 191 -2.56 0.37 -3.06
C LYS A 191 -3.51 0.88 -4.15
N THR A 192 -2.97 1.39 -5.26
CA THR A 192 -3.78 1.88 -6.39
C THR A 192 -4.25 0.78 -7.32
N GLU A 193 -3.85 -0.46 -7.09
CA GLU A 193 -4.25 -1.61 -7.89
C GLU A 193 -5.49 -2.32 -7.34
N SER A 194 -5.99 -1.91 -6.17
CA SER A 194 -7.28 -2.40 -5.66
C SER A 194 -8.43 -2.00 -6.59
N GLY A 195 -9.14 -2.99 -7.13
CA GLY A 195 -10.29 -2.80 -8.01
C GLY A 195 -10.56 -3.97 -8.95
N VAL A 196 -11.50 -3.79 -9.88
CA VAL A 196 -11.87 -4.82 -10.86
C VAL A 196 -11.12 -4.62 -12.17
N HIS A 197 -10.47 -5.67 -12.66
CA HIS A 197 -9.74 -5.69 -13.93
C HIS A 197 -10.55 -6.46 -14.97
N ARG A 198 -10.86 -5.79 -16.08
CA ARG A 198 -11.65 -6.34 -17.20
C ARG A 198 -10.72 -6.86 -18.28
N LEU A 199 -10.87 -8.11 -18.69
CA LEU A 199 -10.20 -8.70 -19.86
C LEU A 199 -11.20 -8.91 -20.99
N VAL A 200 -10.80 -8.51 -22.19
CA VAL A 200 -11.52 -8.76 -23.43
C VAL A 200 -10.60 -9.48 -24.41
N ARG A 201 -10.91 -10.75 -24.70
CA ARG A 201 -10.21 -11.56 -25.70
C ARG A 201 -11.10 -12.63 -26.30
N ILE A 202 -10.63 -13.28 -27.35
CA ILE A 202 -11.20 -14.52 -27.86
C ILE A 202 -10.74 -15.64 -26.94
N SER A 203 -11.69 -16.29 -26.26
CA SER A 203 -11.39 -17.35 -25.29
C SER A 203 -10.79 -18.57 -25.99
N PRO A 204 -9.66 -19.13 -25.53
CA PRO A 204 -9.12 -20.39 -26.03
C PRO A 204 -9.97 -21.59 -25.60
N TYR A 205 -10.86 -21.42 -24.62
CA TYR A 205 -11.72 -22.48 -24.08
C TYR A 205 -13.10 -22.53 -24.76
N ASP A 206 -13.45 -21.51 -25.55
CA ASP A 206 -14.69 -21.50 -26.33
C ASP A 206 -14.49 -22.10 -27.73
N SER A 207 -15.14 -23.24 -27.97
CA SER A 207 -15.17 -23.91 -29.28
C SER A 207 -15.67 -23.04 -30.43
N SER A 208 -16.47 -22.00 -30.15
CA SER A 208 -16.99 -21.07 -31.16
C SER A 208 -16.11 -19.84 -31.40
N ALA A 209 -14.96 -19.73 -30.72
CA ALA A 209 -14.03 -18.59 -30.80
C ALA A 209 -14.74 -17.23 -30.65
N ARG A 210 -15.73 -17.13 -29.76
CA ARG A 210 -16.44 -15.86 -29.51
C ARG A 210 -15.57 -14.94 -28.67
N ARG A 211 -15.86 -13.64 -28.75
CA ARG A 211 -15.30 -12.63 -27.84
C ARG A 211 -15.92 -12.85 -26.46
N HIS A 212 -15.08 -13.06 -25.45
CA HIS A 212 -15.48 -13.13 -24.04
C HIS A 212 -14.99 -11.89 -23.30
N THR A 213 -15.78 -11.47 -22.32
CA THR A 213 -15.39 -10.43 -21.36
C THR A 213 -15.36 -11.07 -19.99
N SER A 214 -14.21 -11.02 -19.34
CA SER A 214 -13.95 -11.60 -18.03
C SER A 214 -13.58 -10.53 -17.03
N PHE A 215 -13.90 -10.80 -15.76
CA PHE A 215 -13.61 -9.89 -14.66
C PHE A 215 -12.88 -10.66 -13.56
N SER A 216 -11.87 -10.02 -12.99
CA SER A 216 -11.18 -10.48 -11.79
C SER A 216 -10.95 -9.28 -10.88
N SER A 217 -11.14 -9.46 -9.58
CA SER A 217 -10.85 -8.40 -8.61
C SER A 217 -9.45 -8.58 -8.03
N VAL A 218 -8.75 -7.47 -7.88
CA VAL A 218 -7.51 -7.37 -7.14
C VAL A 218 -7.79 -6.54 -5.89
N TRP A 219 -7.30 -7.00 -4.75
CA TRP A 219 -7.43 -6.31 -3.49
C TRP A 219 -6.07 -6.24 -2.81
N VAL A 220 -5.70 -5.06 -2.34
CA VAL A 220 -4.40 -4.81 -1.70
C VAL A 220 -4.60 -4.16 -0.34
N TYR A 221 -3.97 -4.73 0.68
CA TYR A 221 -3.97 -4.21 2.05
C TYR A 221 -2.57 -4.31 2.67
N PRO A 222 -2.20 -3.42 3.61
CA PRO A 222 -0.88 -3.43 4.19
C PRO A 222 -0.74 -4.59 5.18
N VAL A 223 0.47 -5.15 5.27
CA VAL A 223 0.86 -5.98 6.41
C VAL A 223 0.99 -5.03 7.60
N ILE A 224 0.22 -5.27 8.65
CA ILE A 224 0.39 -4.58 9.92
C ILE A 224 1.07 -5.59 10.83
N ASP A 225 2.25 -5.26 11.35
CA ASP A 225 2.91 -6.13 12.32
C ASP A 225 2.04 -6.22 13.58
N ASP A 226 1.52 -7.42 13.83
CA ASP A 226 0.63 -7.75 14.94
C ASP A 226 1.39 -7.91 16.28
N ASP A 227 2.42 -7.10 16.53
CA ASP A 227 2.99 -6.96 17.88
C ASP A 227 2.10 -6.02 18.71
N ILE A 228 0.85 -6.44 18.91
CA ILE A 228 -0.07 -5.76 19.84
C ILE A 228 0.33 -6.16 21.25
N GLU A 229 1.28 -5.44 21.84
CA GLU A 229 1.46 -5.47 23.30
C GLU A 229 0.27 -4.75 23.97
N ILE A 230 -0.78 -5.50 24.28
CA ILE A 230 -1.87 -4.99 25.13
C ILE A 230 -1.32 -4.81 26.55
N GLU A 231 -0.81 -3.60 26.83
CA GLU A 231 -0.51 -3.15 28.18
C GLU A 231 -1.83 -2.93 28.94
N ILE A 232 -2.10 -3.82 29.90
CA ILE A 232 -3.25 -3.70 30.78
C ILE A 232 -2.83 -2.90 32.02
N ASN A 233 -3.36 -1.68 32.17
CA ASN A 233 -3.21 -0.92 33.40
C ASN A 233 -3.99 -1.57 34.54
N GLU A 234 -3.33 -1.84 35.66
CA GLU A 234 -3.97 -2.50 36.81
C GLU A 234 -5.10 -1.64 37.43
N SER A 235 -5.07 -0.32 37.26
CA SER A 235 -6.11 0.61 37.73
C SER A 235 -7.48 0.39 37.07
N ASP A 236 -7.48 -0.16 35.85
CA ASP A 236 -8.68 -0.33 35.03
C ASP A 236 -9.37 -1.67 35.35
N LEU A 237 -8.76 -2.48 36.22
CA LEU A 237 -9.22 -3.80 36.61
C LEU A 237 -9.96 -3.77 37.94
N LYS A 238 -11.21 -4.22 37.93
CA LYS A 238 -11.92 -4.58 39.15
C LYS A 238 -11.79 -6.08 39.40
N ILE A 239 -11.12 -6.45 40.49
CA ILE A 239 -10.87 -7.84 40.87
C ILE A 239 -11.77 -8.20 42.05
N ASP A 240 -12.75 -9.06 41.81
CA ASP A 240 -13.66 -9.59 42.82
C ASP A 240 -13.28 -11.05 43.15
N THR A 241 -13.23 -11.40 44.43
CA THR A 241 -12.92 -12.76 44.89
C THR A 241 -14.12 -13.36 45.61
N TYR A 242 -14.45 -14.61 45.30
CA TYR A 242 -15.67 -15.26 45.79
C TYR A 242 -15.50 -16.79 45.89
N ARG A 243 -16.50 -17.46 46.46
CA ARG A 243 -16.51 -18.93 46.58
C ARG A 243 -16.83 -19.58 45.25
N ALA A 244 -16.01 -20.57 44.87
CA ALA A 244 -16.24 -21.36 43.67
C ALA A 244 -17.57 -22.12 43.76
N SER A 245 -18.34 -22.16 42.68
CA SER A 245 -19.62 -22.85 42.62
C SER A 245 -19.46 -24.19 41.89
N GLY A 246 -19.70 -25.32 42.57
CA GLY A 246 -19.65 -26.65 41.97
C GLY A 246 -19.67 -27.82 42.96
N ALA A 247 -19.78 -29.05 42.45
CA ALA A 247 -19.69 -30.28 43.23
C ALA A 247 -18.25 -30.52 43.70
N GLY A 248 -17.86 -29.89 44.81
CA GLY A 248 -16.52 -29.98 45.38
C GLY A 248 -16.54 -30.30 46.88
N GLY A 249 -15.40 -30.83 47.38
CA GLY A 249 -15.22 -31.14 48.80
C GLY A 249 -15.19 -29.89 49.70
N GLN A 250 -14.94 -30.08 51.01
CA GLN A 250 -14.95 -28.99 52.02
C GLN A 250 -14.15 -27.73 51.62
N HIS A 251 -13.05 -27.88 50.88
CA HIS A 251 -12.21 -26.77 50.41
C HIS A 251 -12.94 -25.81 49.45
N VAL A 252 -13.89 -26.31 48.64
CA VAL A 252 -14.67 -25.49 47.69
C VAL A 252 -15.73 -24.66 48.41
N ASN A 253 -16.26 -25.18 49.53
CA ASN A 253 -17.34 -24.53 50.27
C ASN A 253 -16.85 -23.54 51.35
N THR A 254 -15.59 -23.63 51.77
CA THR A 254 -15.04 -22.87 52.90
C THR A 254 -14.07 -21.77 52.48
N THR A 255 -13.41 -21.90 51.32
CA THR A 255 -12.33 -21.00 50.87
C THR A 255 -12.75 -20.17 49.66
N ASP A 256 -12.50 -18.87 49.71
CA ASP A 256 -12.80 -17.92 48.62
C ASP A 256 -11.69 -17.96 47.55
N SER A 257 -11.62 -19.07 46.79
CA SER A 257 -10.56 -19.31 45.81
C SER A 257 -10.88 -18.83 44.39
N ALA A 258 -12.13 -18.52 44.04
CA ALA A 258 -12.50 -18.07 42.69
C ALA A 258 -12.25 -16.57 42.52
N VAL A 259 -11.80 -16.17 41.33
CA VAL A 259 -11.45 -14.79 41.00
C VAL A 259 -12.20 -14.37 39.74
N ARG A 260 -12.84 -13.20 39.78
CA ARG A 260 -13.46 -12.52 38.64
C ARG A 260 -12.74 -11.20 38.42
N ILE A 261 -12.39 -10.93 37.17
CA ILE A 261 -11.74 -9.68 36.76
C ILE A 261 -12.67 -9.00 35.75
N THR A 262 -12.98 -7.74 36.00
CA THR A 262 -13.75 -6.89 35.08
C THR A 262 -12.85 -5.76 34.61
N HIS A 263 -12.67 -5.63 33.30
CA HIS A 263 -12.00 -4.48 32.71
C HIS A 263 -13.03 -3.36 32.54
N GLN A 264 -12.89 -2.28 33.31
CA GLN A 264 -13.88 -1.20 33.37
C GLN A 264 -14.07 -0.47 32.02
N PRO A 265 -13.00 -0.16 31.24
CA PRO A 265 -13.16 0.54 29.97
C PRO A 265 -13.92 -0.27 28.91
N THR A 266 -13.68 -1.58 28.82
CA THR A 266 -14.30 -2.43 27.78
C THR A 266 -15.54 -3.16 28.26
N GLY A 267 -15.78 -3.24 29.57
CA GLY A 267 -16.86 -4.01 30.18
C GLY A 267 -16.68 -5.53 30.09
N ILE A 268 -15.51 -6.03 29.66
CA ILE A 268 -15.24 -7.47 29.56
C ILE A 268 -15.05 -8.05 30.96
N VAL A 269 -15.82 -9.09 31.25
CA VAL A 269 -15.77 -9.83 32.51
C VAL A 269 -15.24 -11.23 32.26
N VAL A 270 -14.19 -11.62 32.97
CA VAL A 270 -13.64 -12.98 32.95
C VAL A 270 -13.58 -13.54 34.36
N ALA A 271 -13.75 -14.85 34.51
CA ALA A 271 -13.69 -15.52 35.80
C ALA A 271 -12.94 -16.85 35.70
N SER A 272 -12.16 -17.18 36.73
CA SER A 272 -11.47 -18.46 36.84
C SER A 272 -11.68 -19.06 38.24
N GLN A 273 -12.02 -20.35 38.25
CA GLN A 273 -12.28 -21.14 39.46
C GLN A 273 -11.67 -22.56 39.39
N ASN A 274 -10.77 -22.82 38.43
CA ASN A 274 -10.29 -24.16 38.12
C ASN A 274 -9.25 -24.68 39.13
N ASP A 275 -8.48 -23.77 39.76
CA ASP A 275 -7.45 -24.11 40.72
C ASP A 275 -7.92 -23.94 42.17
N ARG A 276 -7.28 -24.68 43.09
CA ARG A 276 -7.48 -24.52 44.54
C ARG A 276 -6.83 -23.23 45.09
N SER A 277 -5.90 -22.63 44.35
CA SER A 277 -5.14 -21.43 44.75
C SER A 277 -5.69 -20.18 44.09
N GLN A 278 -5.96 -19.16 44.90
CA GLN A 278 -6.44 -17.84 44.47
C GLN A 278 -5.46 -17.15 43.50
N HIS A 279 -4.15 -17.20 43.80
CA HIS A 279 -3.13 -16.56 42.94
C HIS A 279 -3.05 -17.20 41.55
N LYS A 280 -3.22 -18.53 41.48
CA LYS A 280 -3.28 -19.25 40.20
C LYS A 280 -4.54 -18.86 39.42
N ASN A 281 -5.70 -18.83 40.07
CA ASN A 281 -6.94 -18.39 39.44
C ASN A 281 -6.86 -16.93 38.95
N ARG A 282 -6.19 -16.03 39.70
CA ARG A 282 -5.94 -14.65 39.26
C ARG A 282 -5.05 -14.60 38.02
N ALA A 283 -3.96 -15.35 37.98
CA ALA A 283 -3.07 -15.41 36.82
C ALA A 283 -3.78 -15.97 35.58
N THR A 284 -4.58 -17.03 35.74
CA THR A 284 -5.40 -17.59 34.65
C THR A 284 -6.47 -16.61 34.18
N ALA A 285 -7.16 -15.93 35.09
CA ALA A 285 -8.15 -14.91 34.74
C ALA A 285 -7.50 -13.72 34.01
N MET A 286 -6.28 -13.30 34.38
CA MET A 286 -5.53 -12.28 33.65
C MET A 286 -5.14 -12.73 32.24
N SER A 287 -4.71 -13.98 32.07
CA SER A 287 -4.41 -14.55 30.74
C SER A 287 -5.67 -14.62 29.86
N MET A 288 -6.82 -15.02 30.43
CA MET A 288 -8.11 -15.00 29.74
C MET A 288 -8.56 -13.58 29.38
N LEU A 289 -8.33 -12.60 30.25
CA LEU A 289 -8.62 -11.19 29.97
C LEU A 289 -7.79 -10.69 28.79
N LYS A 290 -6.49 -10.98 28.79
CA LYS A 290 -5.57 -10.64 27.71
C LYS A 290 -6.04 -11.23 26.37
N ALA A 291 -6.43 -12.51 26.37
CA ALA A 291 -6.95 -13.18 25.17
C ALA A 291 -8.28 -12.56 24.68
N ARG A 292 -9.20 -12.19 25.59
CA ARG A 292 -10.49 -11.56 25.24
C ARG A 292 -10.34 -10.11 24.76
N LEU A 293 -9.39 -9.37 25.31
CA LEU A 293 -9.06 -8.02 24.84
C LEU A 293 -8.42 -8.07 23.45
N PHE A 294 -7.53 -9.05 23.23
CA PHE A 294 -6.97 -9.31 21.91
C PHE A 294 -8.04 -9.69 20.89
N GLU A 295 -8.93 -10.63 21.23
CA GLU A 295 -10.05 -11.02 20.36
C GLU A 295 -10.96 -9.84 20.00
N ARG A 296 -11.23 -8.93 20.96
CA ARG A 296 -12.02 -7.73 20.70
C ARG A 296 -11.30 -6.72 19.81
N GLU A 297 -10.03 -6.44 20.08
CA GLU A 297 -9.22 -5.52 19.27
C GLU A 297 -9.10 -6.04 17.84
N MET A 298 -8.89 -7.35 17.69
CA MET A 298 -8.92 -8.03 16.39
C MET A 298 -10.29 -7.90 15.73
N ALA A 299 -11.39 -8.14 16.45
CA ALA A 299 -12.74 -7.99 15.90
C ALA A 299 -13.09 -6.54 15.53
N GLU A 300 -12.57 -5.54 16.24
CA GLU A 300 -12.77 -4.12 15.96
C GLU A 300 -11.96 -3.68 14.74
N ARG A 301 -10.71 -4.15 14.62
CA ARG A 301 -9.90 -3.99 13.40
C ARG A 301 -10.47 -4.75 12.22
N GLU A 302 -10.92 -5.99 12.41
CA GLU A 302 -11.66 -6.73 11.41
C GLU A 302 -12.94 -6.01 11.04
N ALA A 303 -13.61 -5.31 11.96
CA ALA A 303 -14.79 -4.51 11.66
C ALA A 303 -14.44 -3.26 10.83
N VAL A 304 -13.36 -2.56 11.15
CA VAL A 304 -12.83 -1.42 10.37
C VAL A 304 -12.40 -1.89 8.98
N ALA A 305 -11.57 -2.93 8.92
CA ALA A 305 -11.19 -3.59 7.69
C ALA A 305 -12.43 -4.09 6.96
N SER A 306 -13.45 -4.63 7.65
CA SER A 306 -14.71 -5.09 7.04
C SER A 306 -15.56 -3.95 6.51
N GLY A 307 -15.44 -2.75 7.09
CA GLY A 307 -16.05 -1.52 6.59
C GLY A 307 -15.40 -1.10 5.27
N GLU A 308 -14.07 -1.18 5.18
CA GLU A 308 -13.32 -1.03 3.91
C GLU A 308 -13.63 -2.19 2.94
N TYR A 309 -13.83 -3.42 3.43
CA TYR A 309 -14.29 -4.56 2.64
C TYR A 309 -15.75 -4.44 2.21
N ALA A 310 -16.59 -3.65 2.90
CA ALA A 310 -17.98 -3.40 2.52
C ALA A 310 -18.07 -2.36 1.40
N GLU A 311 -17.02 -1.56 1.20
CA GLU A 311 -16.79 -0.82 -0.04
C GLU A 311 -16.30 -1.71 -1.19
N LYS A 312 -16.15 -3.04 -1.01
CA LYS A 312 -15.98 -3.96 -2.14
C LYS A 312 -17.19 -3.86 -3.06
N THR A 313 -17.02 -3.08 -4.10
CA THR A 313 -17.92 -3.05 -5.24
C THR A 313 -18.04 -4.43 -5.83
N GLU A 314 -19.26 -4.81 -6.23
CA GLU A 314 -19.52 -6.09 -6.88
C GLU A 314 -18.57 -6.27 -8.07
N ILE A 315 -18.04 -7.49 -8.23
CA ILE A 315 -17.20 -7.89 -9.37
C ILE A 315 -18.10 -8.04 -10.61
N SER A 316 -18.62 -6.90 -11.06
CA SER A 316 -19.65 -6.78 -12.08
C SER A 316 -19.36 -5.55 -12.95
N TRP A 317 -20.13 -5.43 -14.02
CA TRP A 317 -20.04 -4.33 -14.96
C TRP A 317 -20.22 -2.97 -14.27
N GLY A 318 -19.35 -2.00 -14.62
CA GLY A 318 -19.45 -0.61 -14.15
C GLY A 318 -18.48 -0.21 -13.02
N HIS A 319 -17.73 -1.15 -12.44
CA HIS A 319 -16.75 -0.89 -11.36
C HIS A 319 -15.30 -1.22 -11.75
N GLN A 320 -15.02 -1.29 -13.05
CA GLN A 320 -13.71 -1.66 -13.55
C GLN A 320 -12.72 -0.49 -13.51
N ILE A 321 -11.52 -0.74 -13.00
CA ILE A 321 -10.46 0.27 -12.95
C ILE A 321 -9.59 0.25 -14.21
N ARG A 322 -9.46 -0.92 -14.86
CA ARG A 322 -8.62 -1.09 -16.04
C ARG A 322 -9.22 -2.10 -17.01
N SER A 323 -9.17 -1.77 -18.29
CA SER A 323 -9.66 -2.60 -19.39
C SER A 323 -8.48 -3.08 -20.24
N TYR A 324 -8.38 -4.40 -20.40
CA TYR A 324 -7.35 -5.09 -21.17
C TYR A 324 -8.01 -5.68 -22.42
N VAL A 325 -7.90 -4.99 -23.55
CA VAL A 325 -8.44 -5.44 -24.83
C VAL A 325 -7.30 -6.05 -25.65
N LEU A 326 -7.39 -7.36 -25.93
CA LEU A 326 -6.38 -8.07 -26.72
C LEU A 326 -6.79 -8.24 -28.19
N GLN A 327 -8.09 -8.24 -28.48
CA GLN A 327 -8.69 -8.34 -29.81
C GLN A 327 -9.98 -7.51 -29.86
N PRO A 328 -10.31 -6.84 -30.98
CA PRO A 328 -9.65 -6.87 -32.30
C PRO A 328 -8.42 -5.95 -32.42
N TYR A 329 -8.25 -5.02 -31.49
CA TYR A 329 -7.05 -4.22 -31.32
C TYR A 329 -6.44 -4.51 -29.95
N GLN A 330 -5.15 -4.19 -29.80
CA GLN A 330 -4.40 -4.37 -28.57
C GLN A 330 -4.30 -3.04 -27.84
N LEU A 331 -4.98 -2.93 -26.69
CA LEU A 331 -5.00 -1.72 -25.88
C LEU A 331 -5.26 -2.08 -24.42
N VAL A 332 -4.44 -1.56 -23.52
CA VAL A 332 -4.72 -1.51 -22.08
C VAL A 332 -5.03 -0.06 -21.72
N LYS A 333 -6.16 0.18 -21.06
CA LYS A 333 -6.60 1.53 -20.67
C LYS A 333 -7.00 1.52 -19.20
N ASP A 334 -6.43 2.43 -18.40
CA ASP A 334 -6.90 2.72 -17.04
C ASP A 334 -8.03 3.75 -17.14
N LEU A 335 -9.19 3.40 -16.60
CA LEU A 335 -10.41 4.20 -16.69
C LEU A 335 -10.48 5.30 -15.63
N ARG A 336 -9.54 5.31 -14.68
CA ARG A 336 -9.47 6.36 -13.66
C ARG A 336 -8.61 7.52 -14.14
N THR A 337 -7.44 7.19 -14.68
CA THR A 337 -6.43 8.16 -15.11
C THR A 337 -6.49 8.48 -16.60
N GLY A 338 -7.06 7.59 -17.41
CA GLY A 338 -7.06 7.71 -18.87
C GLY A 338 -5.76 7.23 -19.53
N GLU A 339 -4.78 6.76 -18.75
CA GLU A 339 -3.50 6.26 -19.26
C GLU A 339 -3.73 5.03 -20.15
N THR A 340 -3.02 4.98 -21.29
CA THR A 340 -3.17 3.92 -22.28
C THR A 340 -1.85 3.31 -22.69
N SER A 341 -1.81 2.00 -22.83
CA SER A 341 -0.69 1.27 -23.45
C SER A 341 -1.16 0.47 -24.65
N THR A 342 -0.46 0.60 -25.77
CA THR A 342 -0.72 -0.15 -27.01
C THR A 342 -0.05 -1.53 -27.02
N ALA A 343 0.72 -1.87 -25.99
CA ALA A 343 1.45 -3.14 -25.88
C ALA A 343 0.99 -3.94 -24.65
N PRO A 344 -0.16 -4.65 -24.72
CA PRO A 344 -0.66 -5.46 -23.60
C PRO A 344 0.31 -6.55 -23.14
N GLY A 345 1.17 -7.07 -24.03
CA GLY A 345 2.18 -8.05 -23.68
C GLY A 345 3.16 -7.54 -22.61
N ASP A 346 3.66 -6.32 -22.77
CA ASP A 346 4.59 -5.72 -21.82
C ASP A 346 3.91 -5.44 -20.48
N VAL A 347 2.64 -5.02 -20.52
CA VAL A 347 1.82 -4.79 -19.32
C VAL A 347 1.63 -6.09 -18.55
N LEU A 348 1.25 -7.18 -19.23
CA LEU A 348 1.10 -8.52 -18.63
C LEU A 348 2.43 -9.09 -18.14
N ASP A 349 3.56 -8.61 -18.68
CA ASP A 349 4.91 -8.91 -18.22
C ASP A 349 5.39 -7.99 -17.08
N GLY A 350 4.48 -7.20 -16.48
CA GLY A 350 4.73 -6.42 -15.27
C GLY A 350 5.13 -4.97 -15.52
N ALA A 351 5.00 -4.44 -16.74
CA ALA A 351 5.21 -3.01 -17.03
C ALA A 351 3.99 -2.15 -16.63
N ILE A 352 3.61 -2.21 -15.35
CA ILE A 352 2.43 -1.50 -14.80
C ILE A 352 2.77 -0.18 -14.10
N ASP A 353 4.05 0.13 -13.94
CA ASP A 353 4.54 1.34 -13.27
C ASP A 353 3.95 2.66 -13.82
N PRO A 354 3.75 2.85 -15.13
CA PRO A 354 3.11 4.05 -15.65
C PRO A 354 1.69 4.25 -15.11
N PHE A 355 0.91 3.16 -14.99
CA PHE A 355 -0.46 3.22 -14.47
C PHE A 355 -0.48 3.52 -12.97
N ILE A 356 0.41 2.89 -12.19
CA ILE A 356 0.56 3.15 -10.76
C ILE A 356 0.94 4.62 -10.52
N SER A 357 1.92 5.12 -11.28
CA SER A 357 2.41 6.49 -11.18
C SER A 357 1.31 7.51 -11.48
N ALA A 358 0.53 7.28 -12.55
CA ALA A 358 -0.60 8.12 -12.91
C ALA A 358 -1.70 8.09 -11.84
N ALA A 359 -2.02 6.91 -11.29
CA ALA A 359 -3.07 6.77 -10.28
C ALA A 359 -2.68 7.44 -8.95
N LEU A 360 -1.39 7.34 -8.55
CA LEU A 360 -0.87 8.05 -7.38
C LEU A 360 -0.90 9.56 -7.58
N ALA A 361 -0.49 10.05 -8.75
CA ALA A 361 -0.54 11.48 -9.08
C ALA A 361 -1.99 12.03 -9.05
N GLN A 362 -2.96 11.25 -9.53
CA GLN A 362 -4.37 11.63 -9.51
C GLN A 362 -4.91 11.79 -8.08
N ARG A 363 -4.54 10.91 -7.15
CA ARG A 363 -4.98 11.00 -5.74
C ARG A 363 -4.46 12.26 -5.04
N VAL A 364 -3.26 12.73 -5.41
CA VAL A 364 -2.67 13.94 -4.81
C VAL A 364 -3.19 15.22 -5.47
N THR A 365 -3.46 15.19 -6.78
CA THR A 365 -4.00 16.36 -7.50
C THR A 365 -5.49 16.55 -7.29
N GLY A 366 -6.23 15.47 -7.03
CA GLY A 366 -7.68 15.46 -6.88
C GLY A 366 -8.45 15.62 -8.19
N GLU A 367 -7.76 15.49 -9.33
CA GLU A 367 -8.38 15.65 -10.65
C GLU A 367 -9.18 14.40 -11.04
N SER A 368 -10.50 14.52 -11.13
CA SER A 368 -11.36 13.48 -11.73
C SER A 368 -11.33 13.63 -13.25
N VAL A 369 -10.80 12.62 -13.95
CA VAL A 369 -10.88 12.55 -15.41
C VAL A 369 -12.10 11.71 -15.77
N ASP A 370 -13.06 12.28 -16.50
CA ASP A 370 -14.15 11.51 -17.10
C ASP A 370 -13.59 10.74 -18.31
N VAL A 371 -13.33 9.44 -18.11
CA VAL A 371 -12.76 8.57 -19.14
C VAL A 371 -13.85 7.63 -19.64
N GLU A 372 -14.26 7.78 -20.90
CA GLU A 372 -15.19 6.85 -21.53
C GLU A 372 -14.52 5.47 -21.77
N ASP A 373 -15.25 4.40 -21.43
CA ASP A 373 -14.82 3.02 -21.68
C ASP A 373 -14.82 2.70 -23.19
N VAL A 374 -13.96 1.78 -23.59
CA VAL A 374 -13.86 1.34 -24.99
C VAL A 374 -14.67 0.05 -25.15
N GLU A 375 -15.69 0.05 -26.01
CA GLU A 375 -16.69 -1.03 -26.15
C GLU A 375 -16.12 -2.42 -26.54
#